data_AF-A0AA97AV09-F1
#
_entry.id   AF-A0AA97AV09-F1
#
_cell.length_a   1.000
_cell.length_b   1.000
_cell.length_c   1.000
_cell.angle_alpha   90.00
_cell.angle_beta   90.00
_cell.angle_gamma   90.00
#
_symmetry.space_group_name_H-M   'P 1'
#
loop_
_entity.id
_entity.type
_entity.pdbx_description
1 polymer ?
#
loop_
_entity_poly.entity_id
_entity_poly.type
_entity_poly.pdbx_seq_one_letter_code
_entity_poly.pdbx_strand_id
1 'polypeptide(L)'
;MSKAKGIAIRTILAAAFVIAISFFFGASFYLSLIIVAGLGVFGEIIHMPENMPGAIDNPGGKELHPAKAICIGLVVVLVLIGFGVLFPELYSYGFGTNS
;
A
#
# COMPACT_ATOMS: atom_id res chain seq x y z
N MET A 1 21.81 3.89 0.43
CA MET A 1 20.91 4.44 -0.60
C MET A 1 20.29 5.73 -0.06
N SER A 2 20.13 6.78 -0.86
CA SER A 2 19.48 8.01 -0.36
C SER A 2 17.98 7.75 -0.10
N LYS A 3 17.39 8.47 0.86
CA LYS A 3 15.95 8.35 1.17
C LYS A 3 15.08 8.53 -0.07
N ALA A 4 15.42 9.50 -0.93
CA ALA A 4 14.71 9.75 -2.19
C ALA A 4 14.73 8.55 -3.15
N LYS A 5 15.89 7.89 -3.31
CA LYS A 5 16.00 6.69 -4.16
C LYS A 5 15.17 5.53 -3.61
N GLY A 6 15.15 5.35 -2.28
CA GLY A 6 14.34 4.31 -1.65
C GLY A 6 12.84 4.53 -1.81
N ILE A 7 12.39 5.78 -1.67
CA ILE A 7 11.00 6.16 -1.91
C ILE A 7 10.62 5.90 -3.37
N ALA A 8 11.45 6.35 -4.32
CA ALA A 8 11.19 6.16 -5.74
C ALA A 8 11.05 4.68 -6.11
N ILE A 9 11.93 3.81 -5.61
CA ILE A 9 11.85 2.36 -5.86
C ILE A 9 10.54 1.79 -5.31
N ARG A 10 10.16 2.13 -4.06
CA ARG A 10 8.91 1.65 -3.45
C ARG A 10 7.69 2.11 -4.24
N THR A 11 7.67 3.36 -4.70
CA THR A 11 6.59 3.90 -5.53
C THR A 11 6.49 3.18 -6.88
N ILE A 12 7.62 2.94 -7.55
CA ILE A 12 7.65 2.22 -8.83
C ILE A 12 7.14 0.79 -8.65
N LEU A 13 7.59 0.08 -7.59
CA LEU A 13 7.14 -1.27 -7.29
C LEU A 13 5.63 -1.32 -7.00
N ALA A 14 5.12 -0.37 -6.20
CA ALA A 14 3.69 -0.27 -5.93
C ALA A 14 2.89 -0.03 -7.21
N ALA A 15 3.33 0.90 -8.06
CA ALA A 15 2.68 1.20 -9.34
C ALA A 15 2.69 -0.02 -10.28
N ALA A 16 3.82 -0.71 -10.39
CA ALA A 16 3.94 -1.94 -11.17
C ALA A 16 2.98 -3.02 -10.65
N PHE A 17 2.82 -3.13 -9.33
CA PHE A 17 1.92 -4.12 -8.75
C PHE A 17 0.45 -3.76 -8.95
N VAL A 18 0.07 -2.48 -8.87
CA VAL A 18 -1.26 -1.98 -9.25
C VAL A 18 -1.58 -2.32 -10.70
N ILE A 19 -0.64 -2.07 -11.61
CA ILE A 19 -0.78 -2.40 -13.04
C ILE A 19 -0.96 -3.91 -13.22
N ALA A 20 -0.13 -4.72 -12.55
CA ALA A 20 -0.22 -6.18 -12.63
C ALA A 20 -1.58 -6.70 -12.14
N ILE A 21 -2.07 -6.23 -10.98
CA ILE A 21 -3.37 -6.65 -10.46
C ILE A 21 -4.49 -6.26 -11.44
N SER A 22 -4.47 -5.02 -11.94
CA SER A 22 -5.47 -4.57 -12.92
C SER A 22 -5.44 -5.42 -14.20
N PHE A 23 -4.24 -5.73 -14.69
CA PHE A 23 -4.06 -6.50 -15.92
C PHE A 23 -4.51 -7.96 -15.78
N PHE A 24 -4.10 -8.66 -14.73
CA PHE A 24 -4.38 -10.10 -14.57
C PHE A 24 -5.77 -10.40 -14.03
N PHE A 25 -6.37 -9.52 -13.23
CA PHE A 25 -7.64 -9.77 -12.55
C PHE A 25 -8.80 -8.90 -13.07
N GLY A 26 -8.56 -8.05 -14.08
CA GLY A 26 -9.57 -7.15 -14.63
C GLY A 26 -10.07 -6.08 -13.64
N ALA A 27 -9.39 -5.92 -12.50
CA ALA A 27 -9.73 -4.92 -11.52
C ALA A 27 -9.45 -3.51 -12.06
N SER A 28 -10.20 -2.51 -11.60
CA SER A 28 -9.84 -1.11 -11.85
C SER A 28 -8.49 -0.77 -11.21
N PHE A 29 -7.79 0.23 -11.73
CA PHE A 29 -6.57 0.75 -11.12
C PHE A 29 -6.84 1.23 -9.70
N TYR A 30 -8.01 1.82 -9.45
CA TYR A 30 -8.36 2.31 -8.13
C TYR A 30 -8.58 1.18 -7.11
N LEU A 31 -9.32 0.13 -7.50
CA LEU A 31 -9.47 -1.06 -6.66
C LEU A 31 -8.11 -1.75 -6.43
N SER A 32 -7.30 -1.87 -7.47
CA SER A 32 -5.95 -2.42 -7.40
C SER A 32 -5.07 -1.61 -6.42
N LEU A 33 -5.17 -0.28 -6.43
CA LEU A 33 -4.48 0.60 -5.48
C LEU A 33 -4.92 0.34 -4.03
N ILE A 34 -6.23 0.23 -3.78
CA ILE A 34 -6.76 -0.11 -2.45
C ILE A 34 -6.21 -1.46 -1.98
N ILE A 35 -6.19 -2.47 -2.86
CA ILE A 35 -5.64 -3.81 -2.56
C ILE A 35 -4.16 -3.71 -2.21
N VAL A 36 -3.34 -3.02 -3.01
CA VAL A 36 -1.90 -2.86 -2.74
C VAL A 36 -1.66 -2.13 -1.42
N ALA A 37 -2.43 -1.07 -1.13
CA ALA A 37 -2.34 -0.38 0.16
C ALA A 37 -2.71 -1.30 1.33
N GLY A 38 -3.79 -2.10 1.18
CA GLY A 38 -4.20 -3.09 2.17
C GLY A 38 -3.15 -4.19 2.40
N LEU A 39 -2.52 -4.69 1.34
CA LEU A 39 -1.40 -5.64 1.44
C LEU A 39 -0.20 -5.03 2.16
N GLY A 40 0.09 -3.74 1.95
CA GLY A 40 1.12 -3.03 2.69
C GLY A 40 0.85 -3.01 4.20
N VAL A 41 -0.38 -2.70 4.61
CA VAL A 41 -0.79 -2.76 6.02
C VAL A 41 -0.68 -4.18 6.57
N PHE A 42 -1.14 -5.17 5.81
CA PHE A 42 -1.07 -6.57 6.22
C PHE A 42 0.37 -7.05 6.39
N GLY A 43 1.28 -6.65 5.50
CA GLY A 43 2.71 -6.91 5.63
C GLY A 43 3.28 -6.34 6.92
N GLU A 44 2.95 -5.09 7.27
CA GLU A 44 3.37 -4.48 8.54
C GLU A 44 2.80 -5.19 9.78
N ILE A 45 1.59 -5.75 9.69
CA ILE A 45 1.00 -6.56 10.79
C ILE A 45 1.79 -7.86 10.96
N ILE A 46 2.10 -8.57 9.87
CA ILE A 46 2.85 -9.82 9.92
C ILE A 46 4.26 -9.58 10.47
N HIS A 47 4.95 -8.57 9.96
CA HIS A 47 6.33 -8.25 10.32
C HIS A 47 6.44 -7.38 11.58
N MET A 48 5.34 -7.18 12.31
CA MET A 48 5.33 -6.35 13.51
C MET A 48 6.37 -6.82 14.55
N PRO A 49 6.48 -8.13 14.89
CA PRO A 49 7.45 -8.59 15.88
C PRO A 49 8.90 -8.24 15.50
N GLU A 50 9.25 -8.36 14.22
CA GLU A 50 10.59 -8.07 13.70
C GLU A 50 10.90 -6.57 13.64
N ASN A 51 9.87 -5.74 13.43
CA ASN A 51 9.97 -4.28 13.32
C ASN A 51 9.91 -3.54 14.68
N MET A 52 9.64 -4.24 15.79
CA MET A 52 9.61 -3.63 17.12
C MET A 52 10.97 -3.03 17.51
N PRO A 53 11.01 -1.93 18.28
CA PRO A 53 12.26 -1.41 18.83
C PRO A 53 13.03 -2.48 19.62
N GLY A 54 14.29 -2.71 19.26
CA GLY A 54 15.14 -3.74 19.85
C GLY A 54 15.04 -5.13 19.19
N ALA A 55 14.17 -5.29 18.19
CA ALA A 55 14.06 -6.52 17.40
C ALA A 55 15.01 -6.52 16.19
N ILE A 56 14.97 -7.60 15.40
CA ILE A 56 15.94 -7.90 14.34
C ILE A 56 15.99 -6.78 13.28
N ASP A 57 14.84 -6.25 12.86
CA ASP A 57 14.75 -5.27 11.79
C ASP A 57 14.76 -3.81 12.30
N ASN A 58 14.62 -3.60 13.61
CA ASN A 58 14.74 -2.28 14.26
C ASN A 58 15.54 -2.32 15.58
N PRO A 59 16.80 -2.80 15.58
CA PRO A 59 17.57 -3.01 16.80
C PRO A 59 17.91 -1.69 17.51
N GLY A 60 18.03 -0.60 16.74
CA GLY A 60 18.30 0.73 17.27
C GLY A 60 17.05 1.54 17.64
N GLY A 61 15.83 1.03 17.40
CA GLY A 61 14.58 1.75 17.64
C GLY A 61 14.43 3.06 16.87
N LYS A 62 15.20 3.24 15.78
CA LYS A 62 15.25 4.49 15.00
C LYS A 62 14.14 4.56 13.95
N GLU A 63 13.65 3.40 13.51
CA GLU A 63 12.55 3.32 12.56
C GLU A 63 11.20 3.58 13.24
N LEU A 64 10.21 3.95 12.44
CA LEU A 64 8.86 4.20 12.92
C LEU A 64 8.30 2.96 13.63
N HIS A 65 7.72 3.14 14.82
CA HIS A 65 7.09 2.04 15.54
C HIS A 65 6.01 1.35 14.67
N PRO A 66 6.00 0.02 14.57
CA PRO A 66 5.12 -0.69 13.62
C PRO A 66 3.64 -0.39 13.84
N ALA A 67 3.18 -0.29 15.10
CA ALA A 67 1.81 0.14 15.41
C ALA A 67 1.43 1.52 14.82
N LYS A 68 2.39 2.47 14.76
CA LYS A 68 2.15 3.78 14.13
C LYS A 68 2.09 3.65 12.61
N ALA A 69 2.98 2.85 12.02
CA ALA A 69 2.98 2.57 10.58
C ALA A 69 1.65 1.94 10.14
N ILE A 70 1.16 0.93 10.88
CA ILE A 70 -0.13 0.27 10.66
C ILE A 70 -1.28 1.28 10.77
N CYS A 71 -1.29 2.12 11.83
CA CYS A 71 -2.34 3.12 12.01
C CYS A 71 -2.39 4.11 10.83
N ILE A 72 -1.24 4.60 10.37
CA ILE A 72 -1.17 5.50 9.20
C ILE A 72 -1.66 4.78 7.95
N GLY A 73 -1.22 3.54 7.72
CA GLY A 73 -1.64 2.74 6.58
C GLY A 73 -3.15 2.46 6.57
N LEU A 74 -3.74 2.14 7.73
CA LEU A 74 -5.19 1.96 7.87
C LEU A 74 -5.95 3.25 7.54
N VAL A 75 -5.48 4.40 8.01
CA VAL A 75 -6.09 5.71 7.65
C VAL A 75 -6.03 5.93 6.14
N VAL A 76 -4.90 5.64 5.49
CA VAL A 76 -4.77 5.76 4.03
C VAL A 76 -5.78 4.85 3.32
N VAL A 77 -5.88 3.58 3.72
CA VAL A 77 -6.85 2.63 3.14
C VAL A 77 -8.28 3.12 3.30
N LEU A 78 -8.65 3.59 4.50
CA LEU A 78 -10.00 4.11 4.77
C LEU A 78 -10.32 5.36 3.94
N VAL A 79 -9.35 6.27 3.77
CA VAL A 79 -9.51 7.45 2.90
C VAL A 79 -9.73 7.03 1.45
N LEU A 80 -8.97 6.06 0.94
CA LEU A 80 -9.15 5.55 -0.42
C LEU A 80 -10.52 4.88 -0.59
N ILE A 81 -10.97 4.08 0.37
CA ILE A 81 -12.32 3.50 0.34
C ILE A 81 -13.38 4.62 0.33
N GLY A 82 -13.22 5.62 1.21
CA GLY A 82 -14.14 6.77 1.27
C GLY A 82 -14.22 7.54 -0.04
N PHE A 83 -13.08 7.78 -0.69
CA PHE A 83 -13.04 8.40 -2.02
C PHE A 83 -13.68 7.54 -3.09
N GLY A 84 -13.52 6.21 -3.05
CA GLY A 84 -14.24 5.31 -3.94
C GLY A 84 -15.76 5.39 -3.79
N VAL A 85 -16.26 5.57 -2.57
CA VAL A 85 -17.69 5.76 -2.31
C VAL A 85 -18.19 7.12 -2.82
N LEU A 86 -17.41 8.18 -2.63
CA LEU A 86 -17.78 9.54 -3.04
C LEU A 86 -17.66 9.77 -4.55
N PHE A 87 -16.74 9.08 -5.21
CA PHE A 87 -16.40 9.24 -6.63
C PHE A 87 -16.34 7.86 -7.31
N PRO A 88 -17.49 7.20 -7.54
CA PRO A 88 -17.53 5.85 -8.11
C PRO A 88 -16.88 5.76 -9.50
N GLU A 89 -16.78 6.88 -10.24
CA GLU A 89 -16.12 6.98 -11.54
C GLU A 89 -14.63 6.60 -11.47
N LEU A 90 -14.00 6.67 -10.29
CA LEU A 90 -12.62 6.20 -10.09
C LEU A 90 -12.46 4.71 -10.42
N TYR A 91 -13.53 3.92 -10.28
CA TYR A 91 -13.51 2.50 -10.61
C TYR A 91 -13.66 2.22 -12.11
N SER A 92 -13.87 3.23 -12.96
CA SER A 92 -14.02 3.06 -14.41
C SER A 92 -12.69 3.01 -15.17
N TYR A 93 -11.56 3.25 -14.50
CA TYR A 93 -10.23 3.22 -15.11
C TYR A 93 -9.49 1.92 -14.78
N GLY A 94 -9.01 1.20 -15.79
CA GLY A 94 -8.32 -0.08 -15.63
C GLY A 94 -8.31 -0.88 -16.92
N PHE A 95 -7.59 -2.00 -16.93
CA PHE A 95 -7.53 -2.89 -18.10
C PHE A 95 -8.82 -3.70 -18.29
N GLY A 96 -9.64 -3.91 -17.26
CA GLY A 96 -10.89 -4.69 -17.32
C GLY A 96 -12.18 -3.87 -17.26
N THR A 97 -12.11 -2.54 -17.20
CA THR A 97 -13.26 -1.68 -16.86
C THR A 97 -14.00 -1.08 -18.07
N ASN A 98 -13.53 -1.35 -19.29
CA ASN A 98 -14.14 -0.89 -20.55
C ASN A 98 -14.53 -2.08 -21.46
N SER A 99 -15.06 -3.16 -20.88
CA SER A 99 -15.56 -4.33 -21.64
C SER A 99 -17.08 -4.27 -21.78
#